data_AF-A0A2V8G5S5-F1
#
_entry.id   AF-A0A2V8G5S5-F1
#
_cell.length_a   1.000
_cell.length_b   1.000
_cell.length_c   1.000
_cell.angle_alpha   90.00
_cell.angle_beta   90.00
_cell.angle_gamma   90.00
#
_symmetry.space_group_name_H-M   'P 1'
#
loop_
_entity.id
_entity.type
_entity.pdbx_description
1 polymer ?
#
loop_
_entity_poly.entity_id
_entity_poly.type
_entity_poly.pdbx_seq_one_letter_code
_entity_poly.pdbx_strand_id
1 'polypeptide(L)'
;MTRLISAALLLLLAAPAGAASSFDPRYRFRRLPTEHFIVYFHQGEARLAARLAAIAEETWRTLERPLGRKPPPLTHVVLVDQSELANGSAYPLPYNTILVTAVWPAGSEFIGNTEDWLRLVFTHEFTHIVHLDRSEGWARIVRGIFGRIDVAFPNLYLPAWQIEGLATYEESALTGEGRMHAGDFQSIVGEAARAKRLEPLDRVNGGLTDWPDGLAVYAYGLGFHAYLAERYGADKFAALADATARRVPFTASRVFARVYGRSLGALWRDYQASLATAVSVAPEDDHAKRLTHHGFTVLGPRFTRPACERCAPDVIYSVRTPHGFPSINRLRLDGSSPAAITTRYLGSTTAIGRDRIYFDQQELRRNTGVYSDLYALERATGRVCRVTADARLLDPDLSPDEQTIVAVQNTPGRRDLVLVRVTPPRAADLKVRTTTDGASVVASTGVVQAFRPAVETLISESETQFNAPRWAPDGHTIAAERHRAGHQAEIVLVDVAAREVRVLATDPKARWVTPAWRPDGRAVVAAADLNEGPFNLYEIDRDTPVGAEFRARPLTHTTGGALWPDVSPDGASIVYVGYTPDGFDLFQMPYPSAAGEGARTSIPPTIGAEQARPLRDTQQRHAQRDD
;
A
#
# COMPACT_ATOMS: atom_id res chain seq x y z
N MET A 1 -23.30 -56.39 3.00
CA MET A 1 -23.72 -54.98 2.82
C MET A 1 -23.39 -54.10 4.01
N THR A 2 -23.60 -54.54 5.25
CA THR A 2 -23.36 -53.75 6.48
C THR A 2 -21.92 -53.25 6.65
N ARG A 3 -20.90 -54.03 6.27
CA ARG A 3 -19.48 -53.61 6.38
C ARG A 3 -19.06 -52.52 5.37
N LEU A 4 -19.70 -52.46 4.20
CA LEU A 4 -19.44 -51.44 3.17
C LEU A 4 -20.09 -50.10 3.51
N ILE A 5 -21.25 -50.12 4.17
CA ILE A 5 -21.94 -48.92 4.65
C ILE A 5 -21.18 -48.29 5.81
N SER A 6 -20.61 -49.09 6.73
CA SER A 6 -19.79 -48.59 7.84
C SER A 6 -18.46 -47.98 7.36
N ALA A 7 -17.83 -48.53 6.31
CA ALA A 7 -16.61 -47.96 5.72
C ALA A 7 -16.90 -46.64 4.98
N ALA A 8 -18.03 -46.53 4.28
CA ALA A 8 -18.48 -45.28 3.66
C ALA A 8 -18.83 -44.21 4.70
N LEU A 9 -19.44 -44.58 5.84
CA LEU A 9 -19.69 -43.65 6.95
C LEU A 9 -18.41 -43.18 7.63
N LEU A 10 -17.40 -44.05 7.79
CA LEU A 10 -16.09 -43.69 8.34
C LEU A 10 -15.28 -42.80 7.39
N LEU A 11 -15.43 -42.95 6.07
CA LEU A 11 -14.87 -42.03 5.06
C LEU A 11 -15.60 -40.67 5.01
N LEU A 12 -16.91 -40.64 5.31
CA LEU A 12 -17.69 -39.40 5.48
C LEU A 12 -17.39 -38.68 6.81
N LEU A 13 -17.01 -39.42 7.86
CA LEU A 13 -16.57 -38.88 9.16
C LEU A 13 -15.07 -38.54 9.20
N ALA A 14 -14.29 -39.03 8.22
CA ALA A 14 -12.90 -38.64 7.99
C ALA A 14 -12.76 -37.43 7.06
N ALA A 15 -13.80 -36.59 6.97
CA ALA A 15 -13.59 -35.22 6.52
C ALA A 15 -12.53 -34.59 7.44
N PRO A 16 -11.49 -33.93 6.91
CA PRO A 16 -10.54 -33.26 7.77
C PRO A 16 -11.32 -32.24 8.60
N ALA A 17 -11.36 -32.44 9.91
CA ALA A 17 -11.88 -31.50 10.90
C ALA A 17 -10.96 -30.26 11.05
N GLY A 18 -10.36 -29.82 9.95
CA GLY A 18 -9.84 -28.48 9.79
C GLY A 18 -10.92 -27.70 9.06
N ALA A 19 -11.93 -27.21 9.77
CA ALA A 19 -12.62 -26.02 9.29
C ALA A 19 -11.55 -24.91 9.33
N ALA A 20 -10.82 -24.74 8.24
CA ALA A 20 -10.02 -23.55 8.02
C ALA A 20 -11.04 -22.42 7.88
N SER A 21 -11.32 -21.73 8.99
CA SER A 21 -12.08 -20.50 8.95
C SER A 21 -11.30 -19.51 8.09
N SER A 22 -11.94 -18.89 7.10
CA SER A 22 -11.31 -17.80 6.34
C SER A 22 -11.13 -16.53 7.18
N PHE A 23 -11.73 -16.49 8.37
CA PHE A 23 -11.75 -15.32 9.26
C PHE A 23 -11.31 -15.69 10.69
N ASP A 24 -10.74 -14.71 11.42
CA ASP A 24 -10.38 -14.93 12.83
C ASP A 24 -11.63 -15.35 13.64
N PRO A 25 -11.62 -16.50 14.33
CA PRO A 25 -12.78 -17.00 15.07
C PRO A 25 -13.24 -16.11 16.23
N ARG A 26 -12.44 -15.10 16.62
CA ARG A 26 -12.83 -14.10 17.61
C ARG A 26 -13.72 -12.99 17.02
N TYR A 27 -13.84 -12.92 15.70
CA TYR A 27 -14.68 -11.92 15.04
C TYR A 27 -16.15 -12.27 15.19
N ARG A 28 -16.90 -11.29 15.72
CA ARG A 28 -18.35 -11.32 15.89
C ARG A 28 -18.95 -10.47 14.78
N PHE A 29 -19.27 -11.12 13.67
CA PHE A 29 -19.84 -10.44 12.52
C PHE A 29 -21.26 -9.93 12.81
N ARG A 30 -21.53 -8.73 12.32
CA ARG A 30 -22.85 -8.11 12.23
C ARG A 30 -23.14 -7.84 10.75
N ARG A 31 -24.42 -7.65 10.44
CA ARG A 31 -24.88 -7.31 9.09
C ARG A 31 -25.51 -5.93 9.05
N LEU A 32 -25.26 -5.21 7.98
CA LEU A 32 -25.89 -3.94 7.62
C LEU A 32 -26.52 -4.10 6.23
N PRO A 33 -27.83 -4.37 6.13
CA PRO A 33 -28.52 -4.45 4.86
C PRO A 33 -28.81 -3.05 4.28
N THR A 34 -28.72 -2.94 2.97
CA THR A 34 -29.14 -1.79 2.17
C THR A 34 -30.13 -2.26 1.08
N GLU A 35 -30.42 -1.43 0.07
CA GLU A 35 -31.32 -1.81 -1.02
C GLU A 35 -30.70 -2.92 -1.89
N HIS A 36 -29.42 -2.79 -2.22
CA HIS A 36 -28.71 -3.68 -3.16
C HIS A 36 -27.58 -4.50 -2.52
N PHE A 37 -27.27 -4.28 -1.23
CA PHE A 37 -26.14 -4.92 -0.57
C PHE A 37 -26.46 -5.45 0.83
N ILE A 38 -25.65 -6.41 1.28
CA ILE A 38 -25.53 -6.78 2.70
C ILE A 38 -24.06 -6.68 3.08
N VAL A 39 -23.74 -5.70 3.93
CA VAL A 39 -22.38 -5.51 4.44
C VAL A 39 -22.21 -6.30 5.74
N TYR A 40 -21.30 -7.27 5.74
CA TYR A 40 -20.84 -8.03 6.89
C TYR A 40 -19.56 -7.38 7.42
N PHE A 41 -19.53 -7.07 8.71
CA PHE A 41 -18.40 -6.42 9.37
C PHE A 41 -18.28 -6.93 10.81
N HIS A 42 -17.09 -6.89 11.38
CA HIS A 42 -16.88 -7.37 12.76
C HIS A 42 -16.81 -6.21 13.76
N GLN A 43 -16.53 -6.50 15.02
CA GLN A 43 -16.43 -5.49 16.07
C GLN A 43 -15.40 -4.40 15.73
N GLY A 44 -15.70 -3.14 16.06
CA GLY A 44 -14.82 -2.00 15.77
C GLY A 44 -15.00 -1.35 14.39
N GLU A 45 -15.65 -2.01 13.43
CA GLU A 45 -15.75 -1.52 12.05
C GLU A 45 -17.08 -0.84 11.70
N ALA A 46 -18.00 -0.65 12.66
CA ALA A 46 -19.36 -0.18 12.40
C ALA A 46 -19.43 1.14 11.60
N ARG A 47 -18.53 2.08 11.89
CA ARG A 47 -18.43 3.36 11.16
C ARG A 47 -17.94 3.15 9.73
N LEU A 48 -16.91 2.33 9.55
CA LEU A 48 -16.34 2.01 8.25
C LEU A 48 -17.35 1.26 7.37
N ALA A 49 -18.11 0.33 7.95
CA ALA A 49 -19.18 -0.40 7.29
C ALA A 49 -20.34 0.52 6.84
N ALA A 50 -20.74 1.49 7.68
CA ALA A 50 -21.76 2.46 7.31
C ALA A 50 -21.32 3.35 6.13
N ARG A 51 -20.04 3.76 6.12
CA ARG A 51 -19.44 4.52 5.02
C ARG A 51 -19.37 3.70 3.73
N LEU A 52 -18.89 2.46 3.82
CA LEU A 52 -18.84 1.53 2.69
C LEU A 52 -20.24 1.25 2.12
N ALA A 53 -21.26 1.12 2.96
CA ALA A 53 -22.64 0.92 2.52
C ALA A 53 -23.17 2.10 1.68
N ALA A 54 -22.85 3.34 2.07
CA ALA A 54 -23.22 4.52 1.29
C ALA A 54 -22.50 4.58 -0.06
N ILE A 55 -21.18 4.31 -0.06
CA ILE A 55 -20.36 4.20 -1.26
C ILE A 55 -20.94 3.12 -2.19
N ALA A 56 -21.29 1.94 -1.65
CA ALA A 56 -21.77 0.82 -2.44
C ALA A 56 -23.07 1.15 -3.19
N GLU A 57 -24.04 1.78 -2.52
CA GLU A 57 -25.29 2.21 -3.15
C GLU A 57 -25.09 3.30 -4.21
N GLU A 58 -24.12 4.19 -4.01
CA GLU A 58 -23.76 5.18 -5.03
C GLU A 58 -23.11 4.51 -6.25
N THR A 59 -22.11 3.65 -6.04
CA THR A 59 -21.41 2.91 -7.09
C THR A 59 -22.38 2.02 -7.88
N TRP A 60 -23.38 1.42 -7.22
CA TRP A 60 -24.41 0.62 -7.91
C TRP A 60 -25.15 1.44 -8.97
N ARG A 61 -25.48 2.70 -8.67
CA ARG A 61 -26.20 3.58 -9.62
C ARG A 61 -25.30 4.08 -10.74
N THR A 62 -24.01 4.33 -10.47
CA THR A 62 -23.09 4.87 -11.47
C THR A 62 -22.65 3.80 -12.48
N LEU A 63 -22.43 2.56 -12.03
CA LEU A 63 -21.89 1.48 -12.85
C LEU A 63 -22.91 0.88 -13.86
N GLU A 64 -24.20 1.19 -13.73
CA GLU A 64 -25.22 0.76 -14.70
C GLU A 64 -24.93 1.29 -16.12
N ARG A 65 -24.39 2.51 -16.23
CA ARG A 65 -24.19 3.19 -17.52
C ARG A 65 -23.02 2.64 -18.35
N PRO A 66 -21.77 2.54 -17.84
CA PRO A 66 -20.63 2.13 -18.66
C PRO A 66 -20.77 0.69 -19.17
N LEU A 67 -21.35 -0.17 -18.34
CA LEU A 67 -21.54 -1.58 -18.61
C LEU A 67 -22.90 -1.88 -19.29
N GLY A 68 -23.78 -0.88 -19.46
CA GLY A 68 -25.01 -1.01 -20.24
C GLY A 68 -25.97 -2.08 -19.74
N ARG A 69 -25.92 -2.41 -18.44
CA ARG A 69 -26.80 -3.40 -17.81
C ARG A 69 -27.03 -3.02 -16.35
N LYS A 70 -28.27 -3.23 -15.90
CA LYS A 70 -28.62 -3.14 -14.48
C LYS A 70 -27.74 -4.11 -13.66
N PRO A 71 -26.99 -3.63 -12.66
CA PRO A 71 -26.21 -4.49 -11.78
C PRO A 71 -27.08 -5.51 -11.01
N PRO A 72 -26.49 -6.59 -10.45
CA PRO A 72 -27.23 -7.57 -9.69
C PRO A 72 -28.07 -6.94 -8.56
N PRO A 73 -29.26 -7.49 -8.26
CA PRO A 73 -30.15 -6.92 -7.26
C PRO A 73 -29.66 -7.08 -5.82
N LEU A 74 -28.73 -8.02 -5.59
CA LEU A 74 -28.13 -8.25 -4.28
C LEU A 74 -26.67 -8.68 -4.43
N THR A 75 -25.78 -8.02 -3.72
CA THR A 75 -24.36 -8.39 -3.59
C THR A 75 -23.95 -8.39 -2.12
N HIS A 76 -23.24 -9.42 -1.68
CA HIS A 76 -22.69 -9.52 -0.34
C HIS A 76 -21.36 -8.77 -0.26
N VAL A 77 -21.09 -8.06 0.83
CA VAL A 77 -19.84 -7.34 1.02
C VAL A 77 -19.27 -7.72 2.39
N VAL A 78 -18.07 -8.26 2.44
CA VAL A 78 -17.37 -8.60 3.69
C VAL A 78 -16.27 -7.58 3.91
N LEU A 79 -16.42 -6.75 4.93
CA LEU A 79 -15.38 -5.85 5.41
C LEU A 79 -14.64 -6.54 6.56
N VAL A 80 -13.32 -6.61 6.48
CA VAL A 80 -12.53 -7.30 7.51
C VAL A 80 -11.13 -6.72 7.71
N ASP A 81 -10.82 -6.40 8.97
CA ASP A 81 -9.49 -6.04 9.45
C ASP A 81 -8.74 -7.29 9.95
N GLN A 82 -8.12 -8.07 9.06
CA GLN A 82 -7.27 -9.21 9.45
C GLN A 82 -5.94 -9.30 8.68
N SER A 83 -5.53 -8.20 8.06
CA SER A 83 -4.32 -8.12 7.24
C SER A 83 -3.68 -6.76 7.47
N GLU A 84 -2.39 -6.62 7.24
CA GLU A 84 -1.73 -5.29 7.09
C GLU A 84 -1.68 -4.81 5.64
N LEU A 85 -2.18 -5.63 4.71
CA LEU A 85 -2.20 -5.34 3.28
C LEU A 85 -3.58 -4.85 2.85
N ALA A 86 -3.61 -3.70 2.17
CA ALA A 86 -4.80 -3.21 1.49
C ALA A 86 -5.11 -4.11 0.28
N ASN A 87 -6.34 -4.62 0.21
CA ASN A 87 -6.77 -5.48 -0.88
C ASN A 87 -8.30 -5.55 -1.02
N GLY A 88 -8.74 -5.87 -2.22
CA GLY A 88 -10.11 -6.22 -2.56
C GLY A 88 -10.16 -7.58 -3.25
N SER A 89 -11.32 -8.24 -3.21
CA SER A 89 -11.56 -9.43 -4.03
C SER A 89 -13.04 -9.58 -4.35
N ALA A 90 -13.36 -9.90 -5.60
CA ALA A 90 -14.71 -10.15 -6.06
C ALA A 90 -14.90 -11.61 -6.46
N TYR A 91 -15.96 -12.22 -5.90
CA TYR A 91 -16.35 -13.59 -6.17
C TYR A 91 -17.77 -13.59 -6.72
N PRO A 92 -17.97 -13.81 -8.03
CA PRO A 92 -19.30 -14.01 -8.57
C PRO A 92 -19.94 -15.32 -8.07
N LEU A 93 -19.14 -16.31 -7.67
CA LEU A 93 -19.62 -17.63 -7.25
C LEU A 93 -19.22 -17.95 -5.81
N PRO A 94 -20.06 -18.69 -5.04
CA PRO A 94 -21.40 -19.17 -5.41
C PRO A 94 -22.46 -18.04 -5.38
N TYR A 95 -22.18 -16.94 -4.68
CA TYR A 95 -22.99 -15.72 -4.65
C TYR A 95 -22.09 -14.53 -4.94
N ASN A 96 -22.63 -13.49 -5.57
CA ASN A 96 -21.90 -12.23 -5.76
C ASN A 96 -21.44 -11.71 -4.39
N THR A 97 -20.14 -11.77 -4.14
CA THR A 97 -19.52 -11.44 -2.87
C THR A 97 -18.27 -10.61 -3.13
N ILE A 98 -18.16 -9.46 -2.47
CA ILE A 98 -16.95 -8.65 -2.45
C ILE A 98 -16.35 -8.79 -1.05
N LEU A 99 -15.04 -8.96 -0.96
CA LEU A 99 -14.27 -8.89 0.27
C LEU A 99 -13.34 -7.68 0.19
N VAL A 100 -13.35 -6.83 1.21
CA VAL A 100 -12.46 -5.67 1.32
C VAL A 100 -11.69 -5.77 2.64
N THR A 101 -10.36 -5.67 2.58
CA THR A 101 -9.57 -5.52 3.80
C THR A 101 -9.72 -4.10 4.34
N ALA A 102 -9.96 -3.96 5.64
CA ALA A 102 -10.19 -2.67 6.30
C ALA A 102 -8.87 -1.91 6.58
N VAL A 103 -7.95 -1.95 5.61
CA VAL A 103 -6.65 -1.30 5.67
C VAL A 103 -6.50 -0.39 4.46
N TRP A 104 -6.15 0.85 4.73
CA TRP A 104 -5.76 1.80 3.70
C TRP A 104 -4.27 1.62 3.35
N PRO A 105 -3.93 1.68 2.06
CA PRO A 105 -2.55 1.62 1.61
C PRO A 105 -1.81 2.93 1.91
N ALA A 106 -0.48 2.85 1.97
CA ALA A 106 0.35 4.06 1.98
C ALA A 106 0.30 4.76 0.61
N GLY A 107 0.49 6.08 0.60
CA GLY A 107 0.40 6.88 -0.63
C GLY A 107 1.42 6.48 -1.70
N SER A 108 2.53 5.84 -1.31
CA SER A 108 3.58 5.35 -2.19
C SER A 108 3.30 3.98 -2.84
N GLU A 109 2.17 3.32 -2.53
CA GLU A 109 1.84 2.01 -3.09
C GLU A 109 1.20 2.10 -4.49
N PHE A 110 1.40 1.08 -5.34
CA PHE A 110 0.86 0.97 -6.72
C PHE A 110 -0.65 0.67 -6.79
N ILE A 111 -1.42 1.25 -5.88
CA ILE A 111 -2.88 1.12 -5.80
C ILE A 111 -3.61 2.26 -6.54
N GLY A 112 -2.88 3.28 -6.95
CA GLY A 112 -3.39 4.44 -7.67
C GLY A 112 -3.54 5.68 -6.80
N ASN A 113 -3.82 6.81 -7.45
CA ASN A 113 -4.10 8.08 -6.78
C ASN A 113 -5.49 8.00 -6.12
N THR A 114 -5.70 8.41 -4.87
CA THR A 114 -7.06 8.42 -4.30
C THR A 114 -7.18 9.27 -3.03
N GLU A 115 -8.28 10.02 -2.93
CA GLU A 115 -8.73 10.67 -1.69
C GLU A 115 -9.60 9.74 -0.82
N ASP A 116 -10.11 8.65 -1.40
CA ASP A 116 -10.96 7.67 -0.73
C ASP A 116 -10.74 6.24 -1.23
N TRP A 117 -9.78 5.55 -0.62
CA TRP A 117 -9.47 4.16 -0.98
C TRP A 117 -10.68 3.22 -0.94
N LEU A 118 -11.64 3.41 -0.03
CA LEU A 118 -12.82 2.53 0.02
C LEU A 118 -13.67 2.67 -1.25
N ARG A 119 -13.81 3.89 -1.77
CA ARG A 119 -14.54 4.14 -3.01
C ARG A 119 -13.82 3.55 -4.20
N LEU A 120 -12.51 3.74 -4.27
CA LEU A 120 -11.70 3.20 -5.35
C LEU A 120 -11.77 1.66 -5.38
N VAL A 121 -11.40 1.00 -4.28
CA VAL A 121 -11.37 -0.48 -4.20
C VAL A 121 -12.76 -1.07 -4.41
N PHE A 122 -13.81 -0.48 -3.83
CA PHE A 122 -15.16 -1.00 -4.01
C PHE A 122 -15.62 -0.88 -5.46
N THR A 123 -15.30 0.23 -6.13
CA THR A 123 -15.66 0.43 -7.55
C THR A 123 -14.94 -0.58 -8.45
N HIS A 124 -13.66 -0.86 -8.15
CA HIS A 124 -12.91 -1.94 -8.81
C HIS A 124 -13.59 -3.30 -8.65
N GLU A 125 -13.81 -3.73 -7.40
CA GLU A 125 -14.39 -5.05 -7.11
C GLU A 125 -15.84 -5.20 -7.61
N PHE A 126 -16.63 -4.12 -7.54
CA PHE A 126 -17.99 -4.16 -8.04
C PHE A 126 -18.04 -4.19 -9.57
N THR A 127 -17.05 -3.62 -10.26
CA THR A 127 -16.88 -3.80 -11.71
C THR A 127 -16.72 -5.27 -12.06
N HIS A 128 -15.92 -6.03 -11.31
CA HIS A 128 -15.82 -7.48 -11.49
C HIS A 128 -17.17 -8.18 -11.33
N ILE A 129 -17.96 -7.85 -10.30
CA ILE A 129 -19.29 -8.44 -10.12
C ILE A 129 -20.21 -8.17 -11.32
N VAL A 130 -20.33 -6.91 -11.77
CA VAL A 130 -21.20 -6.56 -12.90
C VAL A 130 -20.69 -7.13 -14.22
N HIS A 131 -19.38 -7.24 -14.38
CA HIS A 131 -18.75 -7.79 -15.57
C HIS A 131 -18.92 -9.32 -15.66
N LEU A 132 -18.60 -10.02 -14.58
CA LEU A 132 -18.46 -11.47 -14.56
C LEU A 132 -19.76 -12.21 -14.24
N ASP A 133 -20.75 -11.58 -13.57
CA ASP A 133 -22.07 -12.19 -13.33
C ASP A 133 -22.90 -12.38 -14.61
N ARG A 134 -22.43 -11.89 -15.77
CA ARG A 134 -23.15 -11.98 -17.03
C ARG A 134 -23.23 -13.41 -17.55
N SER A 135 -24.46 -13.85 -17.83
CA SER A 135 -24.77 -15.13 -18.47
C SER A 135 -25.73 -14.89 -19.63
N GLU A 136 -25.28 -15.07 -20.87
CA GLU A 136 -26.06 -14.77 -22.07
C GLU A 136 -26.18 -15.96 -23.02
N GLY A 137 -27.18 -15.95 -23.90
CA GLY A 137 -27.40 -17.02 -24.89
C GLY A 137 -27.53 -18.40 -24.25
N TRP A 138 -26.66 -19.34 -24.62
CA TRP A 138 -26.64 -20.70 -24.07
C TRP A 138 -26.35 -20.70 -22.56
N ALA A 139 -25.47 -19.81 -22.08
CA ALA A 139 -25.06 -19.76 -20.69
C ALA A 139 -26.22 -19.32 -19.78
N ARG A 140 -27.10 -18.45 -20.28
CA ARG A 140 -28.35 -18.08 -19.59
C ARG A 140 -29.28 -19.28 -19.39
N ILE A 141 -29.36 -20.17 -20.38
CA ILE A 141 -30.19 -21.39 -20.29
C ILE A 141 -29.58 -22.34 -19.25
N VAL A 142 -28.27 -22.57 -19.33
CA VAL A 142 -27.54 -23.41 -18.35
C VAL A 142 -27.71 -22.87 -16.93
N ARG A 143 -27.54 -21.55 -16.72
CA ARG A 143 -27.77 -20.90 -15.42
C ARG A 143 -29.20 -21.06 -14.93
N GLY A 144 -30.18 -21.03 -15.84
CA GLY A 144 -31.60 -21.22 -15.49
C GLY A 144 -31.92 -22.64 -15.00
N ILE A 145 -31.21 -23.66 -15.51
CA ILE A 145 -31.44 -25.07 -15.16
C ILE A 145 -30.63 -25.49 -13.93
N PHE A 146 -29.34 -25.15 -13.92
CA PHE A 146 -28.38 -25.64 -12.92
C PHE A 146 -27.99 -24.59 -11.87
N GLY A 147 -28.53 -23.37 -11.97
CA GLY A 147 -28.18 -22.28 -11.08
C GLY A 147 -26.79 -21.71 -11.35
N ARG A 148 -26.12 -21.26 -10.29
CA ARG A 148 -24.85 -20.52 -10.38
C ARG A 148 -23.65 -21.49 -10.44
N ILE A 149 -23.53 -22.25 -11.52
CA ILE A 149 -22.34 -23.08 -11.82
C ILE A 149 -21.35 -22.33 -12.72
N ASP A 150 -20.06 -22.59 -12.56
CA ASP A 150 -18.93 -21.94 -13.25
C ASP A 150 -19.11 -21.78 -14.77
N VAL A 151 -19.43 -22.86 -15.47
CA VAL A 151 -19.58 -22.86 -16.93
C VAL A 151 -20.72 -21.95 -17.42
N ALA A 152 -21.67 -21.61 -16.54
CA ALA A 152 -22.77 -20.72 -16.88
C ALA A 152 -22.39 -19.22 -16.87
N PHE A 153 -21.13 -18.89 -16.59
CA PHE A 153 -20.60 -17.52 -16.56
C PHE A 153 -19.37 -17.42 -17.47
N PRO A 154 -19.54 -17.28 -18.79
CA PRO A 154 -18.43 -17.35 -19.74
C PRO A 154 -17.34 -16.30 -19.51
N ASN A 155 -17.70 -15.14 -18.95
CA ASN A 155 -16.74 -14.07 -18.67
C ASN A 155 -15.71 -14.45 -17.58
N LEU A 156 -15.97 -15.47 -16.75
CA LEU A 156 -14.98 -16.01 -15.79
C LEU A 156 -13.75 -16.61 -16.46
N TYR A 157 -13.84 -16.96 -17.74
CA TYR A 157 -12.77 -17.59 -18.53
C TYR A 157 -12.07 -16.61 -19.47
N LEU A 158 -12.26 -15.30 -19.25
CA LEU A 158 -11.55 -14.27 -19.99
C LEU A 158 -10.10 -14.14 -19.50
N PRO A 159 -9.19 -13.64 -20.34
CA PRO A 159 -7.85 -13.27 -19.91
C PRO A 159 -7.84 -12.31 -18.72
N ALA A 160 -6.90 -12.48 -17.80
CA ALA A 160 -6.76 -11.61 -16.62
C ALA A 160 -6.61 -10.12 -17.00
N TRP A 161 -5.82 -9.79 -18.03
CA TRP A 161 -5.69 -8.40 -18.49
C TRP A 161 -7.01 -7.79 -18.96
N GLN A 162 -7.95 -8.61 -19.44
CA GLN A 162 -9.27 -8.13 -19.87
C GLN A 162 -10.17 -7.89 -18.65
N ILE A 163 -10.08 -8.75 -17.64
CA ILE A 163 -10.86 -8.66 -16.40
C ILE A 163 -10.34 -7.50 -15.54
N GLU A 164 -9.06 -7.57 -15.15
CA GLU A 164 -8.41 -6.56 -14.31
C GLU A 164 -8.24 -5.22 -15.03
N GLY A 165 -7.91 -5.23 -16.32
CA GLY A 165 -7.76 -4.01 -17.10
C GLY A 165 -9.06 -3.21 -17.21
N LEU A 166 -10.20 -3.89 -17.37
CA LEU A 166 -11.50 -3.21 -17.41
C LEU A 166 -11.87 -2.67 -16.02
N ALA A 167 -11.68 -3.44 -14.95
CA ALA A 167 -11.93 -2.97 -13.59
C ALA A 167 -11.04 -1.77 -13.22
N THR A 168 -9.77 -1.79 -13.62
CA THR A 168 -8.83 -0.68 -13.41
C THR A 168 -9.18 0.54 -14.27
N TYR A 169 -9.77 0.35 -15.44
CA TYR A 169 -10.29 1.45 -16.25
C TYR A 169 -11.52 2.09 -15.59
N GLU A 170 -12.51 1.27 -15.21
CA GLU A 170 -13.78 1.75 -14.64
C GLU A 170 -13.59 2.35 -13.24
N GLU A 171 -12.69 1.80 -12.40
CA GLU A 171 -12.34 2.43 -11.10
C GLU A 171 -11.89 3.87 -11.34
N SER A 172 -11.09 4.10 -12.38
CA SER A 172 -10.49 5.41 -12.63
C SER A 172 -11.47 6.36 -13.30
N ALA A 173 -12.15 5.89 -14.35
CA ALA A 173 -13.10 6.68 -15.12
C ALA A 173 -14.32 7.14 -14.28
N LEU A 174 -14.76 6.34 -13.30
CA LEU A 174 -15.92 6.65 -12.47
C LEU A 174 -15.59 7.49 -11.24
N THR A 175 -14.39 7.35 -10.69
CA THR A 175 -13.97 8.14 -9.52
C THR A 175 -13.29 9.44 -9.90
N GLY A 176 -12.72 9.53 -11.11
CA GLY A 176 -11.81 10.62 -11.49
C GLY A 176 -10.43 10.48 -10.83
N GLU A 177 -10.16 9.34 -10.18
CA GLU A 177 -8.94 9.02 -9.45
C GLU A 177 -8.39 7.67 -9.95
N GLY A 178 -7.60 6.96 -9.14
CA GLY A 178 -7.16 5.60 -9.43
C GLY A 178 -5.89 5.52 -10.26
N ARG A 179 -5.64 4.32 -10.79
CA ARG A 179 -4.38 3.98 -11.44
C ARG A 179 -4.17 4.67 -12.79
N MET A 180 -5.24 5.13 -13.44
CA MET A 180 -5.12 5.93 -14.67
C MET A 180 -4.52 7.31 -14.41
N HIS A 181 -4.69 7.87 -13.22
CA HIS A 181 -4.23 9.20 -12.83
C HIS A 181 -3.00 9.15 -11.91
N ALA A 182 -2.31 8.01 -11.88
CA ALA A 182 -1.15 7.75 -11.04
C ALA A 182 0.09 7.58 -11.92
N GLY A 183 0.94 8.62 -12.00
CA GLY A 183 2.07 8.62 -12.92
C GLY A 183 3.12 7.54 -12.63
N ASP A 184 3.26 7.12 -11.37
CA ASP A 184 4.06 5.96 -10.97
C ASP A 184 3.54 4.66 -11.61
N PHE A 185 2.23 4.46 -11.64
CA PHE A 185 1.63 3.30 -12.29
C PHE A 185 1.74 3.37 -13.83
N GLN A 186 1.55 4.56 -14.40
CA GLN A 186 1.73 4.79 -15.84
C GLN A 186 3.18 4.53 -16.29
N SER A 187 4.18 4.83 -15.44
CA SER A 187 5.59 4.57 -15.74
C SER A 187 5.90 3.11 -16.02
N ILE A 188 5.07 2.16 -15.57
CA ILE A 188 5.24 0.73 -15.89
C ILE A 188 5.28 0.50 -17.41
N VAL A 189 4.26 1.00 -18.12
CA VAL A 189 4.17 0.88 -19.57
C VAL A 189 5.00 1.96 -20.26
N GLY A 190 5.06 3.16 -19.68
CA GLY A 190 5.82 4.30 -20.22
C GLY A 190 7.31 4.00 -20.36
N GLU A 191 7.97 3.51 -19.30
CA GLU A 191 9.40 3.17 -19.36
C GLU A 191 9.68 1.95 -20.23
N ALA A 192 8.78 0.97 -20.26
CA ALA A 192 8.88 -0.15 -21.21
C ALA A 192 8.81 0.34 -22.67
N ALA A 193 7.96 1.31 -22.98
CA ALA A 193 7.90 1.96 -24.30
C ALA A 193 9.20 2.72 -24.61
N ARG A 194 9.71 3.53 -23.67
CA ARG A 194 10.97 4.27 -23.82
C ARG A 194 12.15 3.35 -24.10
N ALA A 195 12.22 2.23 -23.35
CA ALA A 195 13.24 1.21 -23.52
C ALA A 195 13.04 0.30 -24.74
N LYS A 196 11.95 0.50 -25.51
CA LYS A 196 11.55 -0.36 -26.65
C LYS A 196 11.42 -1.84 -26.27
N ARG A 197 10.90 -2.10 -25.06
CA ARG A 197 10.71 -3.41 -24.43
C ARG A 197 9.26 -3.62 -23.99
N LEU A 198 8.29 -3.16 -24.80
CA LEU A 198 6.87 -3.38 -24.51
C LEU A 198 6.52 -4.87 -24.54
N GLU A 199 5.69 -5.30 -23.59
CA GLU A 199 5.25 -6.68 -23.49
C GLU A 199 4.24 -7.03 -24.60
N PRO A 200 4.45 -8.13 -25.35
CA PRO A 200 3.47 -8.62 -26.30
C PRO A 200 2.26 -9.25 -25.59
N LEU A 201 1.13 -9.29 -26.28
CA LEU A 201 -0.15 -9.73 -25.72
C LEU A 201 -0.10 -11.15 -25.12
N ASP A 202 0.64 -12.07 -25.74
CA ASP A 202 0.77 -13.45 -25.28
C ASP A 202 1.50 -13.55 -23.93
N ARG A 203 2.50 -12.68 -23.69
CA ARG A 203 3.19 -12.59 -22.40
C ARG A 203 2.31 -11.97 -21.32
N VAL A 204 1.62 -10.87 -21.62
CA VAL A 204 0.64 -10.27 -20.69
C VAL A 204 -0.50 -11.25 -20.36
N ASN A 205 -0.90 -12.10 -21.32
CA ASN A 205 -1.92 -13.12 -21.12
C ASN A 205 -1.41 -14.37 -20.38
N GLY A 206 -0.17 -14.78 -20.62
CA GLY A 206 0.41 -16.04 -20.14
C GLY A 206 0.96 -16.00 -18.71
N GLY A 207 1.03 -14.81 -18.12
CA GLY A 207 1.71 -14.57 -16.84
C GLY A 207 3.20 -14.31 -17.04
N LEU A 208 3.69 -13.27 -16.38
CA LEU A 208 5.11 -12.90 -16.39
C LEU A 208 5.81 -13.49 -15.18
N THR A 209 7.10 -13.79 -15.32
CA THR A 209 7.98 -14.19 -14.20
C THR A 209 9.05 -13.15 -13.91
N ASP A 210 9.19 -12.18 -14.80
CA ASP A 210 9.98 -10.96 -14.73
C ASP A 210 9.08 -9.76 -14.43
N TRP A 211 9.66 -8.65 -13.99
CA TRP A 211 8.93 -7.40 -13.78
C TRP A 211 8.21 -6.96 -15.07
N PRO A 212 6.96 -6.46 -15.02
CA PRO A 212 6.17 -6.09 -13.84
C PRO A 212 5.33 -7.22 -13.21
N ASP A 213 5.62 -8.49 -13.52
CA ASP A 213 4.99 -9.67 -12.91
C ASP A 213 3.44 -9.55 -12.94
N GLY A 214 2.76 -9.80 -11.82
CA GLY A 214 1.31 -9.69 -11.70
C GLY A 214 0.75 -8.28 -11.94
N LEU A 215 1.56 -7.21 -11.93
CA LEU A 215 1.08 -5.86 -12.24
C LEU A 215 0.86 -5.66 -13.74
N ALA A 216 1.41 -6.50 -14.61
CA ALA A 216 1.28 -6.38 -16.06
C ALA A 216 -0.19 -6.40 -16.52
N VAL A 217 -1.01 -7.26 -15.91
CA VAL A 217 -2.42 -7.42 -16.30
C VAL A 217 -3.22 -6.16 -16.00
N TYR A 218 -2.86 -5.44 -14.94
CA TYR A 218 -3.47 -4.16 -14.58
C TYR A 218 -2.91 -3.03 -15.45
N ALA A 219 -1.58 -2.91 -15.58
CA ALA A 219 -0.94 -1.79 -16.27
C ALA A 219 -1.20 -1.80 -17.79
N TYR A 220 -0.94 -2.93 -18.44
CA TYR A 220 -1.21 -3.07 -19.88
C TYR A 220 -2.71 -3.22 -20.16
N GLY A 221 -3.45 -3.88 -19.27
CA GLY A 221 -4.90 -4.01 -19.37
C GLY A 221 -5.59 -2.64 -19.33
N LEU A 222 -5.26 -1.81 -18.33
CA LEU A 222 -5.76 -0.44 -18.21
C LEU A 222 -5.45 0.38 -19.46
N GLY A 223 -4.18 0.44 -19.88
CA GLY A 223 -3.76 1.24 -21.02
C GLY A 223 -4.43 0.79 -22.32
N PHE A 224 -4.62 -0.53 -22.51
CA PHE A 224 -5.33 -1.04 -23.68
C PHE A 224 -6.83 -0.71 -23.66
N HIS A 225 -7.50 -0.77 -22.51
CA HIS A 225 -8.90 -0.32 -22.41
C HIS A 225 -9.00 1.19 -22.62
N ALA A 226 -8.12 2.00 -22.04
CA ALA A 226 -8.08 3.45 -22.28
C ALA A 226 -7.94 3.76 -23.78
N TYR A 227 -7.01 3.09 -24.47
CA TYR A 227 -6.86 3.19 -25.92
C TYR A 227 -8.14 2.82 -26.69
N LEU A 228 -8.83 1.74 -26.29
CA LEU A 228 -10.08 1.34 -26.93
C LEU A 228 -11.21 2.37 -26.69
N ALA A 229 -11.32 2.90 -25.47
CA ALA A 229 -12.30 3.92 -25.12
C ALA A 229 -12.08 5.21 -25.92
N GLU A 230 -10.84 5.68 -25.99
CA GLU A 230 -10.48 6.91 -26.72
C GLU A 230 -10.76 6.79 -28.21
N ARG A 231 -10.43 5.64 -28.82
CA ARG A 231 -10.51 5.46 -30.28
C ARG A 231 -11.87 4.96 -30.78
N TYR A 232 -12.59 4.20 -29.97
CA TYR A 232 -13.82 3.51 -30.39
C TYR A 232 -15.05 3.83 -29.54
N GLY A 233 -14.87 4.55 -28.42
CA GLY A 233 -15.92 4.87 -27.46
C GLY A 233 -16.01 3.85 -26.32
N ALA A 234 -16.12 4.34 -25.07
CA ALA A 234 -16.28 3.51 -23.88
C ALA A 234 -17.60 2.70 -23.87
N ASP A 235 -18.63 3.13 -24.62
CA ASP A 235 -19.89 2.40 -24.79
C ASP A 235 -19.70 0.99 -25.37
N LYS A 236 -18.58 0.77 -26.08
CA LYS A 236 -18.23 -0.54 -26.64
C LYS A 236 -17.86 -1.57 -25.57
N PHE A 237 -17.54 -1.18 -24.33
CA PHE A 237 -17.28 -2.14 -23.26
C PHE A 237 -18.51 -2.95 -22.89
N ALA A 238 -19.69 -2.31 -22.82
CA ALA A 238 -20.96 -3.01 -22.65
C ALA A 238 -21.18 -4.04 -23.77
N ALA A 239 -20.95 -3.64 -25.03
CA ALA A 239 -21.11 -4.51 -26.19
C ALA A 239 -20.10 -5.68 -26.18
N LEU A 240 -18.84 -5.41 -25.79
CA LEU A 240 -17.81 -6.44 -25.66
C LEU A 240 -18.19 -7.46 -24.59
N ALA A 241 -18.56 -6.99 -23.40
CA ALA A 241 -18.88 -7.86 -22.27
C ALA A 241 -20.15 -8.70 -22.48
N ASP A 242 -21.17 -8.16 -23.17
CA ASP A 242 -22.34 -8.95 -23.60
C ASP A 242 -21.95 -10.00 -24.65
N ALA A 243 -21.15 -9.61 -25.64
CA ALA A 243 -20.76 -10.50 -26.71
C ALA A 243 -19.82 -11.63 -26.25
N THR A 244 -18.97 -11.40 -25.25
CA THR A 244 -18.14 -12.45 -24.61
C THR A 244 -18.98 -13.35 -23.72
N ALA A 245 -19.98 -12.83 -23.02
CA ALA A 245 -20.90 -13.62 -22.18
C ALA A 245 -21.77 -14.62 -22.98
N ARG A 246 -21.78 -14.53 -24.32
CA ARG A 246 -22.44 -15.46 -25.25
C ARG A 246 -21.51 -16.55 -25.79
N ARG A 247 -20.21 -16.50 -25.48
CA ARG A 247 -19.20 -17.40 -26.04
C ARG A 247 -19.00 -18.65 -25.20
N VAL A 248 -18.43 -19.67 -25.83
CA VAL A 248 -17.87 -20.83 -25.13
C VAL A 248 -16.55 -20.39 -24.48
N PRO A 249 -16.20 -20.87 -23.28
CA PRO A 249 -14.93 -20.56 -22.62
C PRO A 249 -13.73 -20.60 -23.57
N PHE A 250 -12.79 -19.67 -23.38
CA PHE A 250 -11.55 -19.55 -24.16
C PHE A 250 -11.70 -19.20 -25.65
N THR A 251 -12.90 -18.80 -26.12
CA THR A 251 -13.13 -18.40 -27.54
C THR A 251 -13.37 -16.89 -27.74
N ALA A 252 -13.10 -16.08 -26.72
CA ALA A 252 -13.48 -14.67 -26.67
C ALA A 252 -12.73 -13.76 -27.66
N SER A 253 -11.50 -14.08 -28.07
CA SER A 253 -10.66 -13.18 -28.89
C SER A 253 -11.28 -12.80 -30.24
N ARG A 254 -12.14 -13.66 -30.81
CA ARG A 254 -12.86 -13.38 -32.07
C ARG A 254 -13.96 -12.33 -31.92
N VAL A 255 -14.39 -12.03 -30.70
CA VAL A 255 -15.41 -11.01 -30.41
C VAL A 255 -14.89 -9.61 -30.73
N PHE A 256 -13.60 -9.34 -30.51
CA PHE A 256 -13.00 -8.03 -30.81
C PHE A 256 -13.20 -7.61 -32.28
N ALA A 257 -13.03 -8.53 -33.23
CA ALA A 257 -13.26 -8.24 -34.65
C ALA A 257 -14.71 -7.86 -34.96
N ARG A 258 -15.67 -8.40 -34.20
CA ARG A 258 -17.09 -8.07 -34.35
C ARG A 258 -17.43 -6.72 -33.73
N VAL A 259 -16.86 -6.40 -32.57
CA VAL A 259 -17.21 -5.20 -31.79
C VAL A 259 -16.47 -3.95 -32.30
N TYR A 260 -15.18 -4.10 -32.60
CA TYR A 260 -14.27 -3.01 -32.99
C TYR A 260 -13.89 -3.02 -34.48
N GLY A 261 -14.39 -3.98 -35.25
CA GLY A 261 -14.08 -4.13 -36.68
C GLY A 261 -12.66 -4.63 -36.99
N ARG A 262 -11.85 -4.93 -35.96
CA ARG A 262 -10.45 -5.37 -36.11
C ARG A 262 -10.11 -6.48 -35.12
N SER A 263 -9.21 -7.37 -35.50
CA SER A 263 -8.78 -8.47 -34.62
C SER A 263 -8.06 -7.94 -33.38
N LEU A 264 -8.16 -8.67 -32.26
CA LEU A 264 -7.48 -8.33 -31.01
C LEU A 264 -5.99 -8.07 -31.22
N GLY A 265 -5.30 -8.93 -31.97
CA GLY A 265 -3.87 -8.74 -32.25
C GLY A 265 -3.55 -7.49 -33.10
N ALA A 266 -4.46 -7.08 -34.00
CA ALA A 266 -4.29 -5.84 -34.75
C ALA A 266 -4.51 -4.60 -33.86
N LEU A 267 -5.50 -4.65 -32.96
CA LEU A 267 -5.76 -3.60 -31.98
C LEU A 267 -4.59 -3.46 -31.01
N TRP A 268 -4.05 -4.56 -30.50
CA TRP A 268 -2.91 -4.54 -29.57
C TRP A 268 -1.65 -3.93 -30.20
N ARG A 269 -1.32 -4.31 -31.44
CA ARG A 269 -0.17 -3.71 -32.15
C ARG A 269 -0.33 -2.21 -32.38
N ASP A 270 -1.55 -1.76 -32.66
CA ASP A 270 -1.86 -0.34 -32.85
C ASP A 270 -1.73 0.43 -31.52
N TYR A 271 -2.20 -0.14 -30.41
CA TYR A 271 -1.95 0.38 -29.07
C TYR A 271 -0.45 0.49 -28.75
N GLN A 272 0.35 -0.55 -29.01
CA GLN A 272 1.79 -0.48 -28.79
C GLN A 272 2.46 0.59 -29.67
N ALA A 273 1.98 0.79 -30.90
CA ALA A 273 2.47 1.84 -31.79
C ALA A 273 2.12 3.25 -31.29
N SER A 274 0.92 3.44 -30.71
CA SER A 274 0.53 4.73 -30.13
C SER A 274 1.41 5.09 -28.93
N LEU A 275 1.76 4.12 -28.09
CA LEU A 275 2.69 4.32 -26.97
C LEU A 275 4.09 4.74 -27.44
N ALA A 276 4.62 4.11 -28.48
CA ALA A 276 5.94 4.44 -29.02
C ALA A 276 6.00 5.87 -29.59
N THR A 277 4.88 6.39 -30.09
CA THR A 277 4.80 7.76 -30.63
C THR A 277 4.68 8.82 -29.53
N ALA A 278 4.11 8.45 -28.38
CA ALA A 278 3.91 9.35 -27.24
C ALA A 278 5.17 9.60 -26.39
N VAL A 279 6.27 8.87 -26.65
CA VAL A 279 7.52 9.04 -25.90
C VAL A 279 8.16 10.40 -26.25
N SER A 280 8.02 11.38 -25.36
CA SER A 280 8.87 12.57 -25.35
C SER A 280 10.25 12.24 -24.78
N VAL A 281 11.31 12.80 -25.38
CA VAL A 281 12.67 12.77 -24.81
C VAL A 281 12.67 13.68 -23.58
N ALA A 282 12.61 13.11 -22.39
CA ALA A 282 12.90 13.86 -21.17
C ALA A 282 14.41 14.01 -21.03
N PRO A 283 14.92 15.14 -20.49
CA PRO A 283 16.32 15.24 -20.13
C PRO A 283 16.66 14.15 -19.11
N GLU A 284 17.71 13.37 -19.37
CA GLU A 284 18.26 12.45 -18.38
C GLU A 284 18.77 13.24 -17.18
N ASP A 285 18.50 12.76 -15.97
CA ASP A 285 19.09 13.29 -14.75
C ASP A 285 20.56 12.84 -14.70
N ASP A 286 21.43 13.63 -15.33
CA ASP A 286 22.85 13.33 -15.64
C ASP A 286 23.74 13.20 -14.38
N HIS A 287 23.16 13.22 -13.18
CA HIS A 287 23.88 13.22 -11.91
C HIS A 287 23.55 12.03 -11.00
N ALA A 288 22.58 11.18 -11.36
CA ALA A 288 22.20 10.01 -10.56
C ALA A 288 22.94 8.74 -11.02
N LYS A 289 23.58 8.04 -10.07
CA LYS A 289 24.25 6.76 -10.30
C LYS A 289 23.39 5.61 -9.74
N ARG A 290 23.03 4.65 -10.59
CA ARG A 290 22.41 3.38 -10.16
C ARG A 290 23.42 2.56 -9.34
N LEU A 291 23.02 2.10 -8.17
CA LEU A 291 23.84 1.36 -7.22
C LEU A 291 23.52 -0.14 -7.16
N THR A 292 22.30 -0.54 -7.52
CA THR A 292 21.86 -1.94 -7.51
C THR A 292 21.16 -2.32 -8.81
N HIS A 293 21.06 -3.64 -9.05
CA HIS A 293 20.40 -4.21 -10.23
C HIS A 293 19.53 -5.42 -9.84
N HIS A 294 18.77 -5.29 -8.76
CA HIS A 294 17.86 -6.35 -8.28
C HIS A 294 16.66 -6.51 -9.22
N GLY A 295 16.15 -5.38 -9.75
CA GLY A 295 14.82 -5.35 -10.32
C GLY A 295 13.73 -5.67 -9.28
N PHE A 296 12.49 -5.79 -9.73
CA PHE A 296 11.32 -6.00 -8.85
C PHE A 296 11.15 -4.91 -7.79
N THR A 297 11.11 -5.26 -6.51
CA THR A 297 10.82 -4.31 -5.42
C THR A 297 12.05 -4.10 -4.55
N VAL A 298 12.46 -2.84 -4.44
CA VAL A 298 13.49 -2.33 -3.52
C VAL A 298 12.86 -1.17 -2.73
N LEU A 299 12.98 -1.17 -1.40
CA LEU A 299 12.26 -0.22 -0.53
C LEU A 299 13.11 0.29 0.63
N GLY A 300 12.84 1.53 1.02
CA GLY A 300 13.29 2.16 2.27
C GLY A 300 14.78 2.07 2.56
N PRO A 301 15.67 2.53 1.65
CA PRO A 301 17.08 2.65 1.96
C PRO A 301 17.31 3.59 3.14
N ARG A 302 18.27 3.24 3.99
CA ARG A 302 18.72 4.04 5.12
C ARG A 302 20.23 4.00 5.23
N PHE A 303 20.86 5.16 5.36
CA PHE A 303 22.26 5.24 5.73
C PHE A 303 22.46 4.73 7.15
N THR A 304 23.52 3.96 7.32
CA THR A 304 24.01 3.61 8.65
C THR A 304 24.70 4.79 9.31
N ARG A 305 24.70 4.81 10.64
CA ARG A 305 25.59 5.69 11.38
C ARG A 305 27.05 5.26 11.12
N PRO A 306 27.95 6.19 10.73
CA PRO A 306 29.36 5.87 10.53
C PRO A 306 29.97 5.25 11.79
N ALA A 307 30.77 4.20 11.63
CA ALA A 307 31.48 3.58 12.75
C ALA A 307 32.59 4.47 13.33
N CYS A 308 33.05 5.45 12.54
CA CYS A 308 34.07 6.43 12.88
C CYS A 308 33.89 7.68 12.02
N GLU A 309 34.55 8.79 12.38
CA GLU A 309 34.44 10.09 11.68
C GLU A 309 34.84 10.02 10.20
N ARG A 310 35.73 9.09 9.83
CA ARG A 310 36.21 8.91 8.44
C ARG A 310 35.63 7.68 7.74
N CYS A 311 34.76 6.93 8.41
CA CYS A 311 34.20 5.71 7.87
C CYS A 311 33.04 6.05 6.95
N ALA A 312 33.05 5.53 5.72
CA ALA A 312 31.87 5.65 4.85
C ALA A 312 30.69 4.89 5.49
N PRO A 313 29.47 5.46 5.48
CA PRO A 313 28.28 4.73 5.90
C PRO A 313 27.92 3.66 4.86
N ASP A 314 27.45 2.51 5.34
CA ASP A 314 26.73 1.55 4.51
C ASP A 314 25.28 2.00 4.31
N VAL A 315 24.58 1.42 3.33
CA VAL A 315 23.14 1.57 3.10
C VAL A 315 22.42 0.26 3.42
N ILE A 316 21.37 0.33 4.25
CA ILE A 316 20.48 -0.78 4.60
C ILE A 316 19.15 -0.58 3.89
N TYR A 317 18.61 -1.63 3.26
CA TYR A 317 17.38 -1.52 2.46
C TYR A 317 16.67 -2.87 2.34
N SER A 318 15.41 -2.87 1.93
CA SER A 318 14.61 -4.09 1.75
C SER A 318 14.53 -4.48 0.28
N VAL A 319 14.56 -5.79 0.01
CA VAL A 319 14.49 -6.37 -1.33
C VAL A 319 13.45 -7.48 -1.37
N ARG A 320 12.63 -7.49 -2.41
CA ARG A 320 11.69 -8.57 -2.74
C ARG A 320 11.76 -8.88 -4.24
N THR A 321 12.23 -10.08 -4.55
CA THR A 321 12.34 -10.64 -5.90
C THR A 321 11.77 -12.07 -5.90
N PRO A 322 11.47 -12.67 -7.06
CA PRO A 322 11.02 -14.06 -7.14
C PRO A 322 12.14 -15.08 -6.86
N HIS A 323 13.39 -14.64 -6.72
CA HIS A 323 14.56 -15.53 -6.63
C HIS A 323 14.99 -15.86 -5.19
N GLY A 324 14.34 -15.27 -4.18
CA GLY A 324 14.69 -15.50 -2.78
C GLY A 324 13.63 -15.00 -1.80
N PHE A 325 13.80 -15.34 -0.53
CA PHE A 325 12.96 -14.78 0.51
C PHE A 325 13.14 -13.26 0.58
N PRO A 326 12.06 -12.48 0.79
CA PRO A 326 12.17 -11.06 1.08
C PRO A 326 13.17 -10.82 2.22
N SER A 327 14.05 -9.84 2.04
CA SER A 327 15.25 -9.69 2.88
C SER A 327 15.65 -8.24 3.09
N ILE A 328 16.33 -8.00 4.20
CA ILE A 328 17.07 -6.76 4.43
C ILE A 328 18.50 -6.98 3.93
N ASN A 329 18.95 -6.05 3.10
CA ASN A 329 20.25 -6.08 2.43
C ASN A 329 21.10 -4.92 2.92
N ARG A 330 22.42 -5.13 2.86
CA ARG A 330 23.44 -4.12 3.10
C ARG A 330 24.23 -3.90 1.83
N LEU A 331 24.37 -2.64 1.44
CA LEU A 331 25.25 -2.18 0.36
C LEU A 331 26.36 -1.32 0.98
N ARG A 332 27.61 -1.59 0.60
CA ARG A 332 28.74 -0.69 0.88
C ARG A 332 28.95 0.22 -0.32
N LEU A 333 29.35 1.46 -0.07
CA LEU A 333 29.59 2.45 -1.12
C LEU A 333 31.01 2.39 -1.71
N ASP A 334 31.68 1.25 -1.54
CA ASP A 334 33.02 0.94 -2.07
C ASP A 334 32.97 0.19 -3.42
N GLY A 335 31.76 -0.08 -3.94
CA GLY A 335 31.54 -0.84 -5.18
C GLY A 335 31.41 -2.34 -4.98
N SER A 336 31.47 -2.85 -3.75
CA SER A 336 31.16 -4.25 -3.46
C SER A 336 29.69 -4.58 -3.69
N SER A 337 29.41 -5.82 -4.07
CA SER A 337 28.04 -6.30 -4.28
C SER A 337 27.24 -6.29 -2.97
N PRO A 338 25.94 -5.98 -3.00
CA PRO A 338 25.09 -6.08 -1.83
C PRO A 338 25.04 -7.49 -1.24
N ALA A 339 24.80 -7.56 0.07
CA ALA A 339 24.61 -8.82 0.77
C ALA A 339 23.36 -8.78 1.66
N ALA A 340 22.55 -9.83 1.61
CA ALA A 340 21.45 -10.04 2.56
C ALA A 340 22.01 -10.23 3.97
N ILE A 341 21.47 -9.50 4.95
CA ILE A 341 21.87 -9.59 6.36
C ILE A 341 20.83 -10.30 7.24
N THR A 342 19.57 -10.33 6.81
CA THR A 342 18.50 -11.12 7.40
C THR A 342 17.34 -11.27 6.42
N THR A 343 16.48 -12.27 6.63
CA THR A 343 15.15 -12.31 6.01
C THR A 343 14.20 -11.36 6.72
N ARG A 344 13.17 -10.90 5.99
CA ARG A 344 12.10 -10.03 6.48
C ARG A 344 10.85 -10.28 5.65
N TYR A 345 9.77 -10.79 6.24
CA TYR A 345 8.50 -10.96 5.54
C TYR A 345 7.75 -9.63 5.46
N LEU A 346 7.91 -8.91 4.32
CA LEU A 346 7.25 -7.63 4.03
C LEU A 346 7.63 -6.47 4.98
N GLY A 347 7.11 -5.27 4.70
CA GLY A 347 7.43 -4.03 5.40
C GLY A 347 8.38 -3.13 4.60
N SER A 348 8.30 -1.82 4.84
CA SER A 348 8.87 -0.82 3.94
C SER A 348 10.06 -0.06 4.53
N THR A 349 10.12 0.13 5.85
CA THR A 349 11.18 0.95 6.49
C THR A 349 12.03 0.17 7.48
N THR A 350 13.15 0.76 7.89
CA THR A 350 14.06 0.18 8.87
C THR A 350 14.56 1.29 9.80
N ALA A 351 14.63 1.00 11.10
CA ALA A 351 15.15 1.91 12.10
C ALA A 351 16.60 1.53 12.43
N ILE A 352 17.54 2.47 12.23
CA ILE A 352 18.97 2.17 12.30
C ILE A 352 19.59 2.68 13.61
N GLY A 353 19.96 1.76 14.50
CA GLY A 353 20.76 2.03 15.70
C GLY A 353 22.23 1.62 15.54
N ARG A 354 23.05 1.91 16.56
CA ARG A 354 24.47 1.52 16.57
C ARG A 354 24.65 0.01 16.59
N ASP A 355 23.98 -0.65 17.53
CA ASP A 355 24.16 -2.10 17.77
C ASP A 355 23.01 -2.93 17.19
N ARG A 356 21.87 -2.30 16.91
CA ARG A 356 20.64 -2.97 16.49
C ARG A 356 19.98 -2.26 15.31
N ILE A 357 19.36 -3.05 14.45
CA ILE A 357 18.45 -2.58 13.40
C ILE A 357 17.06 -3.08 13.77
N TYR A 358 16.07 -2.19 13.84
CA TYR A 358 14.68 -2.57 14.08
C TYR A 358 13.88 -2.51 12.78
N PHE A 359 13.02 -3.49 12.58
CA PHE A 359 12.19 -3.60 11.39
C PHE A 359 10.86 -4.26 11.75
N ASP A 360 9.82 -3.96 10.98
CA ASP A 360 8.56 -4.69 11.07
C ASP A 360 8.57 -5.91 10.14
N GLN A 361 7.87 -6.95 10.56
CA GLN A 361 7.72 -8.21 9.82
C GLN A 361 6.29 -8.74 9.98
N GLN A 362 5.68 -9.11 8.87
CA GLN A 362 4.33 -9.67 8.81
C GLN A 362 4.35 -11.19 8.97
N GLU A 363 3.53 -11.72 9.87
CA GLU A 363 3.41 -13.15 10.12
C GLU A 363 1.96 -13.62 10.13
N LEU A 364 1.77 -14.89 9.77
CA LEU A 364 0.47 -15.55 9.93
C LEU A 364 0.10 -15.64 11.41
N ARG A 365 -1.11 -15.21 11.73
CA ARG A 365 -1.68 -15.21 13.07
C ARG A 365 -2.99 -15.96 13.10
N ARG A 366 -3.08 -16.90 14.06
CA ARG A 366 -4.29 -17.71 14.31
C ARG A 366 -4.79 -18.42 13.05
N ASN A 367 -3.87 -18.75 12.13
CA ASN A 367 -4.11 -19.38 10.84
C ASN A 367 -4.96 -18.57 9.84
N THR A 368 -5.29 -17.32 10.11
CA THR A 368 -6.20 -16.52 9.27
C THR A 368 -5.69 -15.10 9.01
N GLY A 369 -5.11 -14.44 10.02
CA GLY A 369 -4.67 -13.06 9.91
C GLY A 369 -3.22 -12.92 9.51
N VAL A 370 -2.86 -11.80 8.89
CA VAL A 370 -1.46 -11.43 8.59
C VAL A 370 -1.17 -10.13 9.32
N TYR A 371 -0.42 -10.21 10.42
CA TYR A 371 -0.14 -9.05 11.28
C TYR A 371 1.34 -8.73 11.35
N SER A 372 1.66 -7.44 11.40
CA SER A 372 3.03 -6.96 11.56
C SER A 372 3.41 -6.76 13.02
N ASP A 373 4.65 -7.07 13.37
CA ASP A 373 5.24 -6.78 14.68
C ASP A 373 6.69 -6.33 14.50
N LEU A 374 7.25 -5.66 15.51
CA LEU A 374 8.65 -5.23 15.48
C LEU A 374 9.59 -6.38 15.83
N TYR A 375 10.73 -6.41 15.14
CA TYR A 375 11.86 -7.29 15.33
C TYR A 375 13.14 -6.45 15.43
N ALA A 376 14.16 -7.02 16.06
CA ALA A 376 15.48 -6.43 16.21
C ALA A 376 16.55 -7.39 15.70
N LEU A 377 17.38 -6.93 14.77
CA LEU A 377 18.61 -7.59 14.32
C LEU A 377 19.79 -7.03 15.12
N GLU A 378 20.49 -7.90 15.84
CA GLU A 378 21.76 -7.59 16.52
C GLU A 378 22.90 -7.59 15.50
N ARG A 379 23.51 -6.43 15.26
CA ARG A 379 24.47 -6.24 14.16
C ARG A 379 25.76 -7.04 14.33
N ALA A 380 26.19 -7.27 15.57
CA ALA A 380 27.42 -8.01 15.87
C ALA A 380 27.28 -9.52 15.64
N THR A 381 26.12 -10.10 15.94
CA THR A 381 25.89 -11.55 15.93
C THR A 381 25.05 -12.02 14.75
N GLY A 382 24.31 -11.11 14.10
CA GLY A 382 23.30 -11.45 13.08
C GLY A 382 22.01 -12.03 13.67
N ARG A 383 21.87 -12.06 15.00
CA ARG A 383 20.70 -12.67 15.66
C ARG A 383 19.48 -11.77 15.55
N VAL A 384 18.36 -12.34 15.15
CA VAL A 384 17.05 -11.67 15.11
C VAL A 384 16.21 -12.06 16.32
N CYS A 385 15.60 -11.08 16.98
CA CYS A 385 14.66 -11.28 18.08
C CYS A 385 13.38 -10.50 17.84
N ARG A 386 12.24 -11.12 18.18
CA ARG A 386 10.95 -10.43 18.20
C ARG A 386 10.91 -9.42 19.36
N VAL A 387 10.42 -8.21 19.10
CA VAL A 387 10.31 -7.11 20.06
C VAL A 387 8.87 -6.94 20.55
N THR A 388 7.89 -7.03 19.65
CA THR A 388 6.46 -6.94 20.00
C THR A 388 5.69 -8.17 19.54
N ALA A 389 4.52 -8.42 20.13
CA ALA A 389 3.64 -9.52 19.74
C ALA A 389 2.18 -9.04 19.74
N ASP A 390 1.49 -9.24 18.62
CA ASP A 390 0.10 -8.82 18.41
C ASP A 390 -0.08 -7.29 18.58
N ALA A 391 0.99 -6.52 18.34
CA ALA A 391 0.96 -5.07 18.46
C ALA A 391 0.58 -4.36 17.15
N ARG A 392 0.67 -5.05 16.00
CA ARG A 392 0.32 -4.54 14.66
C ARG A 392 1.09 -3.28 14.29
N LEU A 393 2.40 -3.35 14.51
CA LEU A 393 3.31 -2.22 14.34
C LEU A 393 4.05 -2.29 13.02
N LEU A 394 4.06 -1.17 12.29
CA LEU A 394 4.61 -0.98 10.97
C LEU A 394 5.57 0.22 10.96
N ASP A 395 6.40 0.31 9.92
CA ASP A 395 7.24 1.47 9.59
C ASP A 395 8.05 2.08 10.76
N PRO A 396 8.92 1.31 11.43
CA PRO A 396 9.68 1.84 12.57
C PRO A 396 10.76 2.86 12.13
N ASP A 397 10.98 3.85 12.98
CA ASP A 397 12.19 4.69 12.99
C ASP A 397 12.67 4.97 14.43
N LEU A 398 13.97 5.16 14.61
CA LEU A 398 14.61 5.19 15.94
C LEU A 398 15.01 6.61 16.30
N SER A 399 14.69 7.03 17.52
CA SER A 399 15.08 8.33 18.06
C SER A 399 16.61 8.51 18.07
N PRO A 400 17.12 9.75 17.99
CA PRO A 400 18.56 10.01 17.99
C PRO A 400 19.31 9.38 19.17
N ASP A 401 18.68 9.36 20.35
CA ASP A 401 19.18 8.77 21.60
C ASP A 401 19.09 7.24 21.69
N GLU A 402 18.50 6.59 20.67
CA GLU A 402 18.33 5.14 20.53
C GLU A 402 17.45 4.48 21.62
N GLN A 403 16.60 5.25 22.30
CA GLN A 403 15.74 4.73 23.38
C GLN A 403 14.31 4.46 22.96
N THR A 404 13.82 5.16 21.92
CA THR A 404 12.41 5.17 21.54
C THR A 404 12.26 4.96 20.05
N ILE A 405 11.43 4.01 19.66
CA ILE A 405 10.99 3.84 18.29
C ILE A 405 9.71 4.62 18.09
N VAL A 406 9.60 5.41 17.01
CA VAL A 406 8.29 5.77 16.47
C VAL A 406 7.87 4.69 15.49
N ALA A 407 6.62 4.26 15.56
CA ALA A 407 6.04 3.30 14.63
C ALA A 407 4.59 3.69 14.32
N VAL A 408 4.03 3.04 13.30
CA VAL A 408 2.62 3.11 12.97
C VAL A 408 1.91 1.91 13.58
N GLN A 409 0.80 2.12 14.27
CA GLN A 409 -0.03 1.04 14.79
C GLN A 409 -1.33 0.92 13.98
N ASN A 410 -1.56 -0.24 13.38
CA ASN A 410 -2.80 -0.50 12.69
C ASN A 410 -3.93 -0.90 13.67
N THR A 411 -5.07 -0.25 13.53
CA THR A 411 -6.31 -0.53 14.25
C THR A 411 -7.48 -0.48 13.27
N PRO A 412 -8.66 -1.06 13.59
CA PRO A 412 -9.77 -1.10 12.64
C PRO A 412 -10.10 0.28 12.06
N GLY A 413 -9.85 0.46 10.76
CA GLY A 413 -10.14 1.68 10.01
C GLY A 413 -9.20 2.87 10.23
N ARG A 414 -8.06 2.73 10.94
CA ARG A 414 -7.06 3.80 11.09
C ARG A 414 -5.66 3.29 11.45
N ARG A 415 -4.65 4.09 11.12
CA ARG A 415 -3.24 3.88 11.49
C ARG A 415 -2.79 5.03 12.38
N ASP A 416 -2.49 4.75 13.64
CA ASP A 416 -2.08 5.74 14.65
C ASP A 416 -0.54 5.85 14.71
N LEU A 417 0.00 7.01 15.10
CA LEU A 417 1.42 7.12 15.45
C LEU A 417 1.62 6.71 16.90
N VAL A 418 2.59 5.84 17.16
CA VAL A 418 2.91 5.33 18.49
C VAL A 418 4.39 5.43 18.80
N LEU A 419 4.70 5.52 20.09
CA LEU A 419 6.05 5.42 20.63
C LEU A 419 6.23 4.06 21.32
N VAL A 420 7.37 3.44 21.06
CA VAL A 420 7.76 2.15 21.63
C VAL A 420 9.12 2.30 22.29
N ARG A 421 9.15 2.25 23.63
CA ARG A 421 10.41 2.36 24.37
C ARG A 421 11.15 1.02 24.32
N VAL A 422 12.37 1.00 23.77
CA VAL A 422 13.16 -0.23 23.54
C VAL A 422 14.29 -0.46 24.56
N THR A 423 14.55 0.53 25.41
CA THR A 423 15.50 0.43 26.53
C THR A 423 14.75 0.54 27.85
N PRO A 424 15.01 -0.32 28.86
CA PRO A 424 14.38 -0.20 30.16
C PRO A 424 14.73 1.16 30.81
N PRO A 425 13.80 1.78 31.57
CA PRO A 425 14.09 2.99 32.32
C PRO A 425 15.29 2.78 33.24
N ARG A 426 16.17 3.77 33.40
CA ARG A 426 17.22 3.67 34.42
C ARG A 426 16.54 3.64 35.79
N ALA A 427 17.12 2.90 36.74
CA ALA A 427 16.58 2.81 38.11
C ALA A 427 16.37 4.19 38.78
N ALA A 428 17.10 5.21 38.34
CA ALA A 428 16.97 6.60 38.79
C ALA A 428 15.71 7.32 38.28
N ASP A 429 15.10 6.86 37.19
CA ASP A 429 13.92 7.49 36.56
C ASP A 429 12.59 6.96 37.13
N LEU A 430 12.65 5.87 37.92
CA LEU A 430 11.51 5.37 38.68
C LEU A 430 11.31 6.29 39.90
N LYS A 431 10.47 7.33 39.76
CA LYS A 431 9.97 8.08 40.92
C LYS A 431 9.18 7.12 41.80
N VAL A 432 9.77 6.74 42.94
CA VAL A 432 9.09 6.00 44.01
C VAL A 432 7.90 6.84 44.46
N ARG A 433 6.70 6.41 44.10
CA ARG A 433 5.47 7.02 44.60
C ARG A 433 5.20 6.43 45.97
N THR A 434 5.69 7.09 47.02
CA THR A 434 5.37 6.75 48.41
C THR A 434 3.88 6.99 48.64
N THR A 435 3.12 5.92 48.80
CA THR A 435 1.77 5.99 49.41
C THR A 435 1.92 6.28 50.89
N THR A 436 0.99 7.03 51.46
CA THR A 436 1.02 7.54 52.84
C THR A 436 0.85 6.47 53.93
N ASP A 437 0.83 5.20 53.58
CA ASP A 437 0.79 4.08 54.51
C ASP A 437 2.14 3.36 54.46
N GLY A 438 2.96 3.60 55.49
CA GLY A 438 4.38 3.23 55.56
C GLY A 438 4.70 1.73 55.55
N ALA A 439 4.51 1.07 54.41
CA ALA A 439 5.02 -0.27 54.14
C ALA A 439 5.92 -0.25 52.90
N SER A 440 7.24 -0.14 53.13
CA SER A 440 8.25 -0.37 52.09
C SER A 440 8.30 -1.87 51.77
N VAL A 441 7.74 -2.28 50.64
CA VAL A 441 7.98 -3.62 50.08
C VAL A 441 9.23 -3.56 49.21
N VAL A 442 10.36 -4.02 49.75
CA VAL A 442 11.54 -4.38 48.95
C VAL A 442 11.26 -5.74 48.34
N ALA A 443 10.91 -5.78 47.06
CA ALA A 443 10.82 -7.03 46.30
C ALA A 443 12.19 -7.34 45.68
N SER A 444 12.99 -8.16 46.35
CA SER A 444 14.18 -8.80 45.79
C SER A 444 13.91 -10.29 45.59
N THR A 445 13.58 -10.71 44.36
CA THR A 445 13.81 -12.09 43.85
C THR A 445 13.70 -12.12 42.32
N GLY A 446 14.85 -12.11 41.65
CA GLY A 446 15.29 -13.26 40.83
C GLY A 446 14.49 -13.74 39.62
N VAL A 447 13.57 -12.97 39.04
CA VAL A 447 13.10 -13.21 37.67
C VAL A 447 13.23 -11.89 36.92
N VAL A 448 14.14 -11.80 35.95
CA VAL A 448 14.11 -10.71 34.97
C VAL A 448 12.82 -10.89 34.19
N GLN A 449 11.75 -10.22 34.62
CA GLN A 449 10.54 -10.14 33.84
C GLN A 449 10.96 -9.57 32.48
N ALA A 450 10.80 -10.37 31.43
CA ALA A 450 11.21 -9.98 30.08
C ALA A 450 10.62 -8.59 29.79
N PHE A 451 11.49 -7.60 29.58
CA PHE A 451 11.06 -6.24 29.27
C PHE A 451 10.16 -6.30 28.04
N ARG A 452 8.88 -6.02 28.24
CA ARG A 452 7.91 -5.86 27.15
C ARG A 452 7.83 -4.37 26.87
N PRO A 453 8.22 -3.91 25.67
CA PRO A 453 8.09 -2.52 25.29
C PRO A 453 6.66 -2.05 25.49
N ALA A 454 6.45 -0.96 26.22
CA ALA A 454 5.15 -0.31 26.27
C ALA A 454 4.93 0.43 24.95
N VAL A 455 3.74 0.25 24.35
CA VAL A 455 3.28 0.99 23.17
C VAL A 455 2.42 2.15 23.67
N GLU A 456 2.86 3.37 23.41
CA GLU A 456 2.16 4.60 23.79
C GLU A 456 1.63 5.31 22.55
N THR A 457 0.32 5.57 22.50
CA THR A 457 -0.26 6.37 21.42
C THR A 457 0.23 7.82 21.51
N LEU A 458 0.89 8.28 20.44
CA LEU A 458 1.34 9.65 20.28
C LEU A 458 0.23 10.50 19.65
N ILE A 459 -0.15 10.18 18.42
CA ILE A 459 -1.23 10.82 17.66
C ILE A 459 -2.21 9.76 17.19
N SER A 460 -3.50 10.04 17.38
CA SER A 460 -4.60 9.23 16.82
C SER A 460 -5.67 10.15 16.29
N GLU A 461 -6.01 9.96 15.02
CA GLU A 461 -7.02 10.74 14.32
C GLU A 461 -8.03 9.79 13.66
N SER A 462 -9.31 10.17 13.68
CA SER A 462 -10.38 9.37 13.09
C SER A 462 -10.31 9.41 11.57
N GLU A 463 -10.43 8.25 10.91
CA GLU A 463 -10.40 8.13 9.44
C GLU A 463 -9.10 8.71 8.82
N THR A 464 -8.01 8.59 9.58
CA THR A 464 -6.67 9.01 9.18
C THR A 464 -5.73 7.82 9.20
N GLN A 465 -4.78 7.82 8.27
CA GLN A 465 -3.67 6.88 8.23
C GLN A 465 -2.37 7.65 8.33
N PHE A 466 -1.53 7.28 9.30
CA PHE A 466 -0.14 7.70 9.32
C PHE A 466 0.76 6.62 8.73
N ASN A 467 1.77 7.00 7.94
CA ASN A 467 2.76 6.08 7.35
C ASN A 467 4.17 6.66 7.42
N ALA A 468 5.18 5.79 7.29
CA ALA A 468 6.60 6.16 7.12
C ALA A 468 7.13 7.27 8.06
N PRO A 469 6.91 7.22 9.39
CA PRO A 469 7.40 8.25 10.29
C PRO A 469 8.94 8.29 10.33
N ARG A 470 9.50 9.50 10.51
CA ARG A 470 10.93 9.76 10.65
C ARG A 470 11.24 10.76 11.75
N TRP A 471 12.07 10.34 12.69
CA TRP A 471 12.63 11.22 13.70
C TRP A 471 13.51 12.28 13.07
N ALA A 472 13.30 13.53 13.47
CA ALA A 472 14.25 14.59 13.22
C ALA A 472 15.52 14.37 14.05
N PRO A 473 16.68 14.88 13.60
CA PRO A 473 17.92 14.86 14.38
C PRO A 473 17.81 15.52 15.77
N ASP A 474 16.82 16.42 15.96
CA ASP A 474 16.56 17.10 17.22
C ASP A 474 15.95 16.19 18.31
N GLY A 475 15.38 15.03 17.95
CA GLY A 475 14.75 14.10 18.89
C GLY A 475 13.43 14.58 19.50
N HIS A 476 12.85 15.67 18.98
CA HIS A 476 11.61 16.27 19.45
C HIS A 476 10.52 16.34 18.37
N THR A 477 10.93 16.25 17.10
CA THR A 477 10.03 16.32 15.95
C THR A 477 10.01 15.00 15.18
N ILE A 478 8.85 14.61 14.67
CA ILE A 478 8.69 13.49 13.73
C ILE A 478 8.07 14.02 12.44
N ALA A 479 8.65 13.71 11.27
CA ALA A 479 7.98 13.87 9.99
C ALA A 479 7.21 12.58 9.66
N ALA A 480 6.00 12.67 9.14
CA ALA A 480 5.20 11.50 8.75
C ALA A 480 4.33 11.80 7.53
N GLU A 481 3.99 10.75 6.79
CA GLU A 481 2.88 10.80 5.84
C GLU A 481 1.57 10.76 6.64
N ARG A 482 0.60 11.61 6.28
CA ARG A 482 -0.77 11.60 6.80
C ARG A 482 -1.74 11.55 5.63
N HIS A 483 -2.68 10.61 5.66
CA HIS A 483 -3.72 10.48 4.64
C HIS A 483 -5.08 10.49 5.34
N ARG A 484 -5.90 11.52 5.05
CA ARG A 484 -7.26 11.69 5.57
C ARG A 484 -8.28 11.36 4.49
N ALA A 485 -9.41 10.80 4.89
CA ALA A 485 -10.56 10.66 4.00
C ALA A 485 -10.92 12.01 3.32
N GLY A 486 -10.98 12.02 1.99
CA GLY A 486 -11.30 13.19 1.18
C GLY A 486 -10.11 14.12 0.87
N HIS A 487 -8.88 13.65 1.09
CA HIS A 487 -7.66 14.41 0.80
C HIS A 487 -6.56 13.49 0.28
N GLN A 488 -5.66 14.02 -0.54
CA GLN A 488 -4.44 13.31 -0.92
C GLN A 488 -3.47 13.15 0.26
N ALA A 489 -2.53 12.21 0.14
CA ALA A 489 -1.46 12.04 1.11
C ALA A 489 -0.62 13.32 1.24
N GLU A 490 -0.33 13.72 2.47
CA GLU A 490 0.43 14.92 2.82
C GLU A 490 1.59 14.58 3.78
N ILE A 491 2.57 15.48 3.86
CA ILE A 491 3.63 15.40 4.88
C ILE A 491 3.28 16.32 6.04
N VAL A 492 3.36 15.78 7.24
CA VAL A 492 3.17 16.51 8.49
C VAL A 492 4.40 16.43 9.39
N LEU A 493 4.54 17.42 10.26
CA LEU A 493 5.47 17.46 11.36
C LEU A 493 4.70 17.31 12.68
N VAL A 494 5.16 16.40 13.53
CA VAL A 494 4.58 16.09 14.82
C VAL A 494 5.53 16.51 15.92
N ASP A 495 5.08 17.40 16.79
CA ASP A 495 5.78 17.72 18.04
C ASP A 495 5.48 16.62 19.06
N VAL A 496 6.52 15.94 19.54
CA VAL A 496 6.36 14.78 20.42
C VAL A 496 5.86 15.17 21.81
N ALA A 497 6.32 16.30 22.34
CA ALA A 497 6.00 16.74 23.70
C ALA A 497 4.61 17.38 23.76
N ALA A 498 4.31 18.26 22.80
CA ALA A 498 3.02 18.93 22.69
C ALA A 498 1.92 18.01 22.13
N ARG A 499 2.30 16.93 21.42
CA ARG A 499 1.39 16.06 20.67
C ARG A 499 0.56 16.82 19.66
N GLU A 500 1.20 17.76 18.99
CA GLU A 500 0.59 18.61 17.96
C GLU A 500 1.08 18.21 16.57
N VAL A 501 0.19 18.35 15.58
CA VAL A 501 0.47 18.05 14.17
C VAL A 501 0.48 19.36 13.40
N ARG A 502 1.43 19.52 12.48
CA ARG A 502 1.48 20.64 11.55
C ARG A 502 1.67 20.13 10.14
N VAL A 503 0.83 20.56 9.19
CA VAL A 503 1.01 20.25 7.77
C VAL A 503 2.25 20.98 7.25
N LEU A 504 3.15 20.23 6.61
CA LEU A 504 4.36 20.74 5.99
C LEU A 504 4.20 20.84 4.47
N ALA A 505 3.62 19.83 3.83
CA ALA A 505 3.40 19.81 2.38
C ALA A 505 2.13 19.04 2.04
N THR A 506 1.27 19.64 1.20
CA THR A 506 0.03 19.04 0.71
C THR A 506 -0.34 19.66 -0.63
N ASP A 507 -1.03 18.90 -1.47
CA ASP A 507 -1.61 19.36 -2.72
C ASP A 507 -2.92 18.57 -2.95
N PRO A 508 -4.05 19.20 -3.27
CA PRO A 508 -5.29 18.48 -3.57
C PRO A 508 -5.18 17.53 -4.77
N LYS A 509 -4.16 17.68 -5.63
CA LYS A 509 -3.99 16.89 -6.85
C LYS A 509 -2.74 16.02 -6.85
N ALA A 510 -1.99 15.98 -5.74
CA ALA A 510 -0.77 15.20 -5.66
C ALA A 510 -0.52 14.65 -4.25
N ARG A 511 0.04 13.44 -4.22
CA ARG A 511 0.47 12.72 -3.03
C ARG A 511 1.88 13.18 -2.65
N TRP A 512 2.08 13.50 -1.38
CA TRP A 512 3.40 13.72 -0.79
C TRP A 512 3.73 12.60 0.18
N VAL A 513 4.83 11.89 -0.07
CA VAL A 513 5.12 10.60 0.58
C VAL A 513 6.60 10.42 0.93
N THR A 514 6.88 9.41 1.76
CA THR A 514 8.24 8.93 2.08
C THR A 514 9.20 10.03 2.54
N PRO A 515 8.92 10.74 3.66
CA PRO A 515 9.78 11.82 4.13
C PRO A 515 11.14 11.30 4.61
N ALA A 516 12.17 12.14 4.52
CA ALA A 516 13.49 11.98 5.13
C ALA A 516 14.03 13.34 5.59
N TRP A 517 14.81 13.36 6.66
CA TRP A 517 15.37 14.59 7.19
C TRP A 517 16.72 14.92 6.57
N ARG A 518 16.96 16.20 6.30
CA ARG A 518 18.33 16.69 6.16
C ARG A 518 19.06 16.55 7.52
N PRO A 519 20.34 16.16 7.56
CA PRO A 519 21.04 15.88 8.82
C PRO A 519 21.15 17.07 9.78
N ASP A 520 21.08 18.31 9.25
CA ASP A 520 21.04 19.53 10.05
C ASP A 520 19.66 19.82 10.67
N GLY A 521 18.66 19.00 10.35
CA GLY A 521 17.29 19.10 10.86
C GLY A 521 16.53 20.33 10.39
N ARG A 522 16.96 21.02 9.32
CA ARG A 522 16.31 22.26 8.81
C ARG A 522 15.36 22.03 7.63
N ALA A 523 15.45 20.89 6.96
CA ALA A 523 14.63 20.58 5.80
C ALA A 523 14.20 19.11 5.78
N VAL A 524 13.09 18.84 5.10
CA VAL A 524 12.58 17.50 4.79
C VAL A 524 12.68 17.29 3.29
N VAL A 525 13.23 16.14 2.89
CA VAL A 525 13.15 15.63 1.51
C VAL A 525 11.98 14.65 1.44
N ALA A 526 11.09 14.83 0.48
CA ALA A 526 9.93 13.95 0.26
C ALA A 526 9.71 13.70 -1.24
N ALA A 527 8.95 12.65 -1.56
CA ALA A 527 8.55 12.36 -2.93
C ALA A 527 7.16 12.94 -3.22
N ALA A 528 6.94 13.51 -4.40
CA ALA A 528 5.63 13.99 -4.85
C ALA A 528 5.37 13.70 -6.34
N ASP A 529 4.13 13.34 -6.70
CA ASP A 529 3.66 12.97 -8.04
C ASP A 529 2.88 14.11 -8.73
N LEU A 530 3.48 15.32 -8.71
CA LEU A 530 2.83 16.52 -9.23
C LEU A 530 2.36 16.37 -10.68
N ASN A 531 1.16 16.89 -10.98
CA ASN A 531 0.55 16.90 -12.31
C ASN A 531 0.34 15.50 -12.92
N GLU A 532 -0.05 14.51 -12.12
CA GLU A 532 -0.22 13.10 -12.54
C GLU A 532 1.08 12.49 -13.10
N GLY A 533 2.23 13.11 -12.83
CA GLY A 533 3.55 12.63 -13.22
C GLY A 533 4.06 11.54 -12.28
N PRO A 534 5.17 10.86 -12.63
CA PRO A 534 5.84 9.97 -11.69
C PRO A 534 6.36 10.77 -10.49
N PHE A 535 6.46 10.10 -9.34
CA PHE A 535 7.03 10.71 -8.14
C PHE A 535 8.45 11.25 -8.40
N ASN A 536 8.73 12.45 -7.93
CA ASN A 536 10.08 13.02 -7.90
C ASN A 536 10.40 13.55 -6.51
N LEU A 537 11.69 13.73 -6.21
CA LEU A 537 12.14 14.21 -4.91
C LEU A 537 12.13 15.73 -4.85
N TYR A 538 11.69 16.25 -3.71
CA TYR A 538 11.57 17.66 -3.41
C TYR A 538 12.11 17.95 -2.01
N GLU A 539 12.84 19.05 -1.86
CA GLU A 539 13.24 19.60 -0.56
C GLU A 539 12.27 20.69 -0.11
N ILE A 540 11.89 20.62 1.17
CA ILE A 540 10.95 21.52 1.83
C ILE A 540 11.60 22.05 3.10
N ASP A 541 11.61 23.36 3.28
CA ASP A 541 12.08 23.99 4.52
C ASP A 541 11.11 23.66 5.67
N ARG A 542 11.62 23.17 6.80
CA ARG A 542 10.76 22.79 7.93
C ARG A 542 9.99 23.98 8.50
N ASP A 543 10.57 25.18 8.43
CA ASP A 543 10.03 26.40 9.02
C ASP A 543 9.17 27.20 8.02
N THR A 544 8.79 26.56 6.90
CA THR A 544 7.82 27.12 5.94
C THR A 544 6.57 27.62 6.69
N PRO A 545 6.25 28.92 6.61
CA PRO A 545 5.12 29.47 7.35
C PRO A 545 3.80 28.89 6.87
N VAL A 546 2.90 28.67 7.82
CA VAL A 546 1.53 28.28 7.55
C VAL A 546 0.84 29.36 6.70
N GLY A 547 0.14 28.96 5.64
CA GLY A 547 -0.57 29.87 4.74
C GLY A 547 0.31 30.62 3.75
N ALA A 548 1.64 30.43 3.77
CA ALA A 548 2.51 30.95 2.73
C ALA A 548 2.33 30.18 1.40
N GLU A 549 2.70 30.81 0.29
CA GLU A 549 2.86 30.11 -0.99
C GLU A 549 3.89 28.99 -0.80
N PHE A 550 3.46 27.74 -1.00
CA PHE A 550 4.33 26.59 -0.83
C PHE A 550 5.39 26.57 -1.93
N ARG A 551 6.65 26.49 -1.52
CA ARG A 551 7.79 26.40 -2.43
C ARG A 551 8.62 25.19 -2.05
N ALA A 552 8.56 24.19 -2.91
CA ALA A 552 9.46 23.05 -2.87
C ALA A 552 10.60 23.25 -3.87
N ARG A 553 11.81 22.86 -3.49
CA ARG A 553 12.95 22.81 -4.42
C ARG A 553 12.97 21.42 -5.07
N PRO A 554 12.73 21.29 -6.39
CA PRO A 554 12.87 20.00 -7.05
C PRO A 554 14.33 19.53 -6.94
N LEU A 555 14.51 18.25 -6.63
CA LEU A 555 15.82 17.61 -6.54
C LEU A 555 16.04 16.63 -7.70
N THR A 556 14.99 16.02 -8.23
CA THR A 556 15.07 15.06 -9.34
C THR A 556 14.08 15.39 -10.46
N HIS A 557 14.39 14.94 -11.67
CA HIS A 557 13.51 15.05 -12.85
C HIS A 557 13.45 13.72 -13.63
N THR A 558 13.09 12.65 -12.94
CA THR A 558 13.05 11.29 -13.50
C THR A 558 11.72 10.98 -14.19
N THR A 559 11.76 10.18 -15.25
CA THR A 559 10.56 9.66 -15.95
C THR A 559 10.02 8.38 -15.35
N GLY A 560 10.87 7.58 -14.72
CA GLY A 560 10.46 6.36 -14.03
C GLY A 560 9.90 6.62 -12.62
N GLY A 561 10.42 7.64 -11.96
CA GLY A 561 10.06 8.02 -10.59
C GLY A 561 11.20 7.80 -9.58
N ALA A 562 11.17 8.57 -8.50
CA ALA A 562 12.11 8.57 -7.39
C ALA A 562 11.37 8.66 -6.05
N LEU A 563 11.60 7.67 -5.17
CA LEU A 563 10.88 7.44 -3.91
C LEU A 563 11.87 7.13 -2.79
N TRP A 564 11.38 7.11 -1.54
CA TRP A 564 12.13 6.61 -0.39
C TRP A 564 13.56 7.18 -0.27
N PRO A 565 13.71 8.53 -0.23
CA PRO A 565 15.01 9.15 -0.04
C PRO A 565 15.57 8.83 1.36
N ASP A 566 16.90 8.87 1.47
CA ASP A 566 17.60 9.13 2.73
C ASP A 566 18.84 9.99 2.43
N VAL A 567 19.19 10.87 3.36
CA VAL A 567 20.30 11.81 3.20
C VAL A 567 21.52 11.28 3.96
N SER A 568 22.69 11.32 3.34
CA SER A 568 23.92 10.86 4.00
C SER A 568 24.20 11.67 5.26
N PRO A 569 24.77 11.08 6.32
CA PRO A 569 25.00 11.76 7.60
C PRO A 569 25.84 13.05 7.50
N ASP A 570 26.69 13.16 6.48
CA ASP A 570 27.50 14.35 6.17
C ASP A 570 26.74 15.43 5.36
N GLY A 571 25.52 15.14 4.93
CA GLY A 571 24.67 16.03 4.12
C GLY A 571 25.11 16.15 2.66
N ALA A 572 26.02 15.31 2.17
CA ALA A 572 26.64 15.45 0.85
C ALA A 572 25.92 14.70 -0.28
N SER A 573 25.11 13.68 0.04
CA SER A 573 24.45 12.84 -0.97
C SER A 573 23.06 12.37 -0.53
N ILE A 574 22.26 11.97 -1.52
CA ILE A 574 20.95 11.35 -1.33
C ILE A 574 21.04 9.95 -1.92
N VAL A 575 20.56 8.94 -1.18
CA VAL A 575 20.19 7.64 -1.75
C VAL A 575 18.68 7.59 -1.88
N TYR A 576 18.17 7.00 -2.96
CA TYR A 576 16.74 6.87 -3.18
C TYR A 576 16.43 5.62 -4.00
N VAL A 577 15.15 5.25 -4.04
CA VAL A 577 14.62 4.17 -4.87
C VAL A 577 14.14 4.76 -6.20
N GLY A 578 14.78 4.36 -7.30
CA GLY A 578 14.40 4.75 -8.65
C GLY A 578 13.73 3.60 -9.41
N TYR A 579 12.81 3.93 -10.30
CA TYR A 579 12.16 2.95 -11.18
C TYR A 579 12.94 2.74 -12.48
N THR A 580 12.94 1.49 -12.97
CA THR A 580 13.52 1.06 -14.23
C THR A 580 12.56 0.08 -14.94
N PRO A 581 12.75 -0.23 -16.23
CA PRO A 581 11.96 -1.25 -16.92
C PRO A 581 12.01 -2.64 -16.28
N ASP A 582 13.02 -2.93 -15.44
CA ASP A 582 13.15 -4.20 -14.74
C ASP A 582 12.64 -4.13 -13.27
N GLY A 583 12.10 -2.97 -12.84
CA GLY A 583 11.59 -2.71 -11.49
C GLY A 583 12.39 -1.64 -10.74
N PHE A 584 12.40 -1.72 -9.42
CA PHE A 584 13.01 -0.73 -8.53
C PHE A 584 14.45 -1.07 -8.14
N ASP A 585 15.29 -0.05 -8.06
CA ASP A 585 16.68 -0.16 -7.61
C ASP A 585 17.13 1.07 -6.84
N LEU A 586 18.27 0.96 -6.15
CA LEU A 586 18.88 2.09 -5.46
C LEU A 586 19.65 2.96 -6.43
N PHE A 587 19.51 4.26 -6.26
CA PHE A 587 20.26 5.30 -6.95
C PHE A 587 20.87 6.25 -5.91
N GLN A 588 21.98 6.87 -6.27
CA GLN A 588 22.62 7.91 -5.48
C GLN A 588 22.91 9.13 -6.33
N MET A 589 22.70 10.30 -5.74
CA MET A 589 23.04 11.60 -6.33
C MET A 589 23.71 12.51 -5.29
N PRO A 590 24.50 13.50 -5.71
CA PRO A 590 24.95 14.57 -4.82
C PRO A 590 23.76 15.34 -4.24
N TYR A 591 23.84 15.75 -2.97
CA TYR A 591 22.86 16.67 -2.40
C TYR A 591 23.19 18.09 -2.89
N PRO A 592 22.32 18.76 -3.65
CA PRO A 592 22.68 20.03 -4.26
C PRO A 592 22.80 21.13 -3.19
N SER A 593 23.95 21.82 -3.18
CA SER A 593 24.24 22.90 -2.24
C SER A 593 23.19 24.01 -2.29
N ALA A 594 22.96 24.70 -1.17
CA ALA A 594 21.95 25.76 -1.04
C ALA A 594 22.14 26.94 -2.03
N ALA A 595 23.33 27.07 -2.64
CA ALA A 595 23.66 28.11 -3.62
C ALA A 595 23.18 27.81 -5.05
N GLY A 596 22.66 26.61 -5.31
CA GLY A 596 22.02 26.28 -6.59
C GLY A 596 20.57 26.72 -6.61
N GLU A 597 20.30 27.94 -7.05
CA GLU A 597 18.95 28.42 -7.36
C GLU A 597 18.40 27.67 -8.60
N GLY A 598 17.97 26.43 -8.40
CA GLY A 598 16.98 25.82 -9.28
C GLY A 598 15.65 26.52 -9.11
N ALA A 599 14.90 26.72 -10.21
CA ALA A 599 13.58 27.32 -10.17
C ALA A 599 12.70 26.59 -9.14
N ARG A 600 12.32 27.27 -8.05
CA ARG A 600 11.39 26.74 -7.05
C ARG A 600 10.04 26.57 -7.74
N THR A 601 9.50 25.35 -7.73
CA THR A 601 8.17 25.12 -8.26
C THR A 601 7.17 25.76 -7.30
N SER A 602 6.46 26.78 -7.78
CA SER A 602 5.31 27.34 -7.06
C SER A 602 4.16 26.35 -7.16
N ILE A 603 3.71 25.84 -6.01
CA ILE A 603 2.52 25.00 -5.94
C ILE A 603 1.45 25.83 -5.24
N PRO A 604 0.20 25.86 -5.75
CA PRO A 604 -0.84 26.70 -5.20
C PRO A 604 -1.02 26.49 -3.70
N PRO A 605 -1.29 27.57 -2.93
CA PRO A 605 -1.29 27.53 -1.48
C PRO A 605 -2.47 26.71 -0.97
N THR A 606 -2.17 25.64 -0.23
CA THR A 606 -3.13 25.02 0.69
C THR A 606 -2.40 24.56 1.93
N ILE A 607 -1.84 25.47 2.74
CA ILE A 607 -1.20 25.09 4.02
C ILE A 607 -1.94 25.77 5.16
N GLY A 608 -2.54 24.97 6.03
CA GLY A 608 -3.08 25.37 7.33
C GLY A 608 -2.36 24.61 8.45
N ALA A 609 -2.09 25.27 9.57
CA ALA A 609 -1.80 24.59 10.82
C ALA A 609 -3.13 24.14 11.41
N GLU A 610 -3.20 22.90 11.82
CA GLU A 610 -4.39 22.32 12.44
C GLU A 610 -3.99 21.79 13.80
N GLN A 611 -4.68 22.20 14.86
CA GLN A 611 -4.49 21.53 16.14
C GLN A 611 -4.94 20.07 16.03
N ALA A 612 -4.09 19.15 16.48
CA ALA A 612 -4.49 17.77 16.67
C ALA A 612 -5.71 17.75 17.62
N ARG A 613 -6.83 17.17 17.18
CA ARG A 613 -8.01 17.06 18.04
C ARG A 613 -7.68 16.07 19.16
N PRO A 614 -7.79 16.45 20.44
CA PRO A 614 -7.50 15.53 21.53
C PRO A 614 -8.43 14.31 21.43
N LEU A 615 -7.91 13.15 21.84
CA LEU A 615 -8.69 11.94 22.11
C LEU A 615 -9.91 12.35 22.95
N ARG A 616 -11.10 12.41 22.34
CA ARG A 616 -12.32 12.42 23.16
C ARG A 616 -12.35 11.07 23.85
N ASP A 617 -12.29 11.12 25.17
CA ASP A 617 -12.16 10.03 26.13
C ASP A 617 -13.40 9.10 26.19
N THR A 618 -13.99 8.80 25.05
CA THR A 618 -15.23 8.02 24.92
C THR A 618 -15.01 6.52 24.71
N GLN A 619 -13.77 6.03 24.64
CA GLN A 619 -13.52 4.59 24.45
C GLN A 619 -12.99 3.84 25.68
N GLN A 620 -12.59 4.52 26.77
CA GLN A 620 -12.24 3.81 28.01
C GLN A 620 -13.42 3.55 28.96
N ARG A 621 -14.61 4.14 28.75
CA ARG A 621 -15.79 3.91 29.63
C ARG A 621 -16.74 2.78 29.21
N HIS A 622 -16.58 2.19 28.02
CA HIS A 622 -17.43 1.06 27.59
C HIS A 622 -16.83 -0.33 27.84
N ALA A 623 -15.63 -0.42 28.41
CA ALA A 623 -15.05 -1.71 28.83
C ALA A 623 -15.44 -2.13 30.27
N GLN A 624 -16.26 -1.35 30.97
CA GLN A 624 -16.65 -1.62 32.38
C GLN A 624 -18.17 -1.61 32.63
N ARG A 625 -18.98 -1.50 31.59
CA ARG A 625 -20.44 -1.68 31.68
C ARG A 625 -20.89 -2.35 30.39
N ASP A 626 -20.86 -3.68 30.40
CA ASP A 626 -21.73 -4.59 29.66
C ASP A 626 -21.25 -6.01 30.03
N ASP A 627 -21.51 -6.36 31.30
CA ASP A 627 -21.66 -7.76 31.76
C ASP A 627 -23.04 -8.27 31.35
#